data_AF-A0A0G2FP01-F1
#
_entry.id   AF-A0A0G2FP01-F1
#
_cell.length_a   1.000
_cell.length_b   1.000
_cell.length_c   1.000
_cell.angle_alpha   90.00
_cell.angle_beta   90.00
_cell.angle_gamma   90.00
#
_symmetry.space_group_name_H-M   'P 1'
#
loop_
_entity.id
_entity.type
_entity.pdbx_description
1 polymer ?
#
loop_
_entity_poly.entity_id
_entity_poly.type
_entity_poly.pdbx_seq_one_letter_code
_entity_poly.pdbx_strand_id
1 'polypeptide(L)'
;MDIERLCDIAAKATRHTLQYHVGAEVFGQDVQALIREEIHELYPLRARAQDTSVADLEIACDAAITVAEAYNQAVSDPARINLRWFYHCIQSLLSLDLKPEVLLDGKVDRLRTVQQSLPIITRPASESKSCSSPSTSSNLGLDTLASPPKQSTPSSNNSKRVPAKTAKDKWEDDEIQLMIELKASGMIHRDVATRLGRGQGSVENKYGRVMHIDEWKDYSTLFEARLRPKKTETEDDGCQRPSA
;
A
#
# COMPACT_ATOMS: atom_id res chain seq x y z
N MET A 1 -0.38 -27.34 11.65
CA MET A 1 -0.71 -28.12 10.44
C MET A 1 0.37 -29.19 10.25
N ASP A 2 0.17 -30.24 9.44
CA ASP A 2 1.31 -31.05 8.97
C ASP A 2 1.98 -30.35 7.77
N ILE A 3 3.26 -30.66 7.53
CA ILE A 3 4.05 -29.96 6.53
C ILE A 3 3.53 -30.16 5.10
N GLU A 4 3.06 -31.35 4.75
CA GLU A 4 2.56 -31.66 3.41
C GLU A 4 1.28 -30.87 3.12
N ARG A 5 0.36 -30.81 4.08
CA ARG A 5 -0.85 -30.00 3.94
C ARG A 5 -0.52 -28.50 3.80
N LEU A 6 0.48 -28.00 4.52
CA LEU A 6 0.92 -26.62 4.39
C LEU A 6 1.49 -26.34 2.99
N CYS A 7 2.32 -27.25 2.47
CA CYS A 7 2.85 -27.19 1.10
C CYS A 7 1.74 -27.15 0.06
N ASP A 8 0.72 -28.00 0.18
CA ASP A 8 -0.38 -28.06 -0.79
C ASP A 8 -1.21 -26.77 -0.81
N ILE A 9 -1.55 -26.23 0.36
CA ILE A 9 -2.33 -24.98 0.48
C ILE A 9 -1.50 -23.79 -0.02
N ALA A 10 -0.22 -23.70 0.34
CA ALA A 10 0.68 -22.66 -0.15
C ALA A 10 0.85 -22.71 -1.67
N ALA A 11 1.13 -23.89 -2.23
CA ALA A 11 1.27 -24.06 -3.67
C ALA A 11 -0.01 -23.69 -4.42
N LYS A 12 -1.18 -24.02 -3.88
CA LYS A 12 -2.48 -23.64 -4.45
C LYS A 12 -2.69 -22.12 -4.44
N ALA A 13 -2.44 -21.44 -3.32
CA ALA A 13 -2.57 -19.99 -3.19
C ALA A 13 -1.60 -19.25 -4.13
N THR A 14 -0.34 -19.70 -4.16
CA THR A 14 0.72 -19.18 -5.05
C THR A 14 0.32 -19.31 -6.50
N ARG A 15 -0.07 -20.52 -6.94
CA ARG A 15 -0.50 -20.77 -8.33
C ARG A 15 -1.69 -19.88 -8.71
N HIS A 16 -2.68 -19.75 -7.84
CA HIS A 16 -3.86 -18.93 -8.12
C HIS A 16 -3.50 -17.45 -8.32
N THR A 17 -2.69 -16.90 -7.41
CA THR A 17 -2.25 -15.49 -7.47
C THR A 17 -1.39 -15.22 -8.70
N LEU A 18 -0.50 -16.14 -9.02
CA LEU A 18 0.36 -16.08 -10.21
C LEU A 18 -0.45 -16.16 -11.51
N GLN A 19 -1.39 -17.11 -11.61
CA GLN A 19 -2.28 -17.24 -12.78
C GLN A 19 -3.11 -15.98 -13.02
N TYR A 20 -3.55 -15.33 -11.95
CA TYR A 20 -4.26 -14.05 -12.03
C TYR A 20 -3.36 -12.92 -12.58
N HIS A 21 -2.09 -12.86 -12.16
CA HIS A 21 -1.18 -11.77 -12.54
C HIS A 21 -0.64 -11.90 -13.97
N VAL A 22 -0.18 -13.09 -14.37
CA VAL A 22 0.56 -13.27 -15.64
C VAL A 22 -0.14 -14.20 -16.63
N GLY A 23 -1.26 -14.81 -16.26
CA GLY A 23 -2.00 -15.77 -17.09
C GLY A 23 -1.67 -17.24 -16.80
N ALA A 24 -2.46 -18.14 -17.40
CA ALA A 24 -2.44 -19.57 -17.11
C ALA A 24 -1.23 -20.33 -17.68
N GLU A 25 -0.57 -19.80 -18.71
CA GLU A 25 0.41 -20.54 -19.50
C GLU A 25 1.85 -20.46 -18.96
N VAL A 26 2.11 -19.62 -17.94
CA VAL A 26 3.48 -19.25 -17.58
C VAL A 26 4.10 -20.16 -16.51
N PHE A 27 3.32 -20.96 -15.80
CA PHE A 27 3.82 -21.73 -14.65
C PHE A 27 3.65 -23.24 -14.81
N GLY A 28 4.80 -23.92 -14.95
CA GLY A 28 4.91 -25.37 -14.96
C GLY A 28 4.83 -26.02 -13.56
N GLN A 29 5.19 -27.30 -13.50
CA GLN A 29 5.23 -28.10 -12.25
C GLN A 29 6.22 -27.56 -11.20
N ASP A 30 7.14 -26.67 -11.60
CA ASP A 30 8.23 -26.17 -10.75
C ASP A 30 7.76 -25.38 -9.53
N VAL A 31 6.60 -24.70 -9.60
CA VAL A 31 6.10 -23.90 -8.47
C VAL A 31 5.86 -24.75 -7.22
N GLN A 32 5.33 -25.96 -7.38
CA GLN A 32 5.04 -26.81 -6.22
C GLN A 32 6.32 -27.37 -5.59
N ALA A 33 7.33 -27.69 -6.43
CA ALA A 33 8.62 -28.17 -5.94
C ALA A 33 9.36 -27.08 -5.16
N LEU A 34 9.42 -25.86 -5.71
CA LEU A 34 10.03 -24.70 -5.07
C LEU A 34 9.34 -24.36 -3.73
N ILE A 35 8.00 -24.26 -3.72
CA ILE A 35 7.25 -24.01 -2.48
C ILE A 35 7.54 -25.07 -1.42
N ARG A 36 7.59 -26.35 -1.82
CA ARG A 36 7.88 -27.45 -0.89
C ARG A 36 9.29 -27.32 -0.33
N GLU A 37 10.30 -27.12 -1.16
CA GLU A 37 11.69 -26.95 -0.74
C GLU A 37 11.83 -25.81 0.29
N GLU A 38 11.30 -24.63 -0.04
CA GLU A 38 11.32 -23.45 0.83
C GLU A 38 10.58 -23.68 2.15
N ILE A 39 9.40 -24.30 2.11
CA ILE A 39 8.67 -24.63 3.34
C ILE A 39 9.47 -25.60 4.19
N HIS A 40 10.08 -26.64 3.62
CA HIS A 40 10.92 -27.58 4.38
C HIS A 40 12.10 -26.90 5.07
N GLU A 41 12.71 -25.91 4.42
CA GLU A 41 13.78 -25.11 5.01
C GLU A 41 13.28 -24.23 6.17
N LEU A 42 12.14 -23.56 5.99
CA LEU A 42 11.61 -22.60 6.97
C LEU A 42 10.84 -23.27 8.12
N TYR A 43 10.30 -24.48 7.92
CA TYR A 43 9.41 -25.14 8.87
C TYR A 43 9.95 -25.31 10.29
N PRO A 44 11.26 -25.58 10.53
CA PRO A 44 11.82 -25.65 11.87
C PRO A 44 11.61 -24.36 12.70
N LEU A 45 11.46 -23.20 12.07
CA LEU A 45 11.20 -21.93 12.74
C LEU A 45 9.83 -21.90 13.44
N ARG A 46 8.88 -22.72 12.99
CA ARG A 46 7.55 -22.88 13.58
C ARG A 46 7.60 -23.17 15.09
N ALA A 47 8.60 -23.93 15.54
CA ALA A 47 8.75 -24.30 16.94
C ALA A 47 9.06 -23.10 17.87
N ARG A 48 9.48 -21.95 17.31
CA ARG A 48 9.81 -20.74 18.07
C ARG A 48 8.61 -19.82 18.27
N ALA A 49 7.52 -20.03 17.52
CA ALA A 49 6.38 -19.13 17.54
C ALA A 49 5.41 -19.48 18.67
N GLN A 50 4.86 -18.44 19.30
CA GLN A 50 3.80 -18.60 20.31
C GLN A 50 2.48 -19.05 19.68
N ASP A 51 2.12 -18.48 18.52
CA ASP A 51 0.96 -18.90 17.73
C ASP A 51 1.43 -19.68 16.50
N THR A 52 1.27 -21.00 16.55
CA THR A 52 1.70 -21.88 15.46
C THR A 52 0.91 -21.69 14.17
N SER A 53 -0.31 -21.14 14.24
CA SER A 53 -1.13 -20.87 13.04
C SER A 53 -0.65 -19.62 12.31
N VAL A 54 -0.19 -18.61 13.04
CA VAL A 54 0.47 -17.43 12.46
C VAL A 54 1.82 -17.84 11.87
N ALA A 55 2.56 -18.71 12.54
CA ALA A 55 3.82 -19.23 11.99
C ALA A 55 3.60 -19.99 10.67
N ASP A 56 2.60 -20.88 10.63
CA ASP A 56 2.24 -21.63 9.41
C ASP A 56 1.90 -20.65 8.26
N LEU A 57 1.18 -19.56 8.55
CA LEU A 57 0.85 -18.50 7.58
C LEU A 57 2.10 -17.77 7.06
N GLU A 58 2.95 -17.27 7.96
CA GLU A 58 4.15 -16.51 7.57
C GLU A 58 5.16 -17.37 6.79
N ILE A 59 5.38 -18.62 7.22
CA ILE A 59 6.26 -19.57 6.51
C ILE A 59 5.77 -19.79 5.07
N ALA A 60 4.46 -19.98 4.87
CA ALA A 60 3.89 -20.16 3.54
C ALA A 60 3.96 -18.88 2.69
N CYS A 61 3.77 -17.70 3.29
CA CYS A 61 3.94 -16.42 2.61
C CYS A 61 5.39 -16.20 2.16
N ASP A 62 6.37 -16.46 3.02
CA ASP A 62 7.80 -16.28 2.72
C ASP A 62 8.23 -17.21 1.58
N ALA A 63 7.84 -18.50 1.63
CA ALA A 63 8.07 -19.44 0.54
C ALA A 63 7.46 -18.97 -0.79
N ALA A 64 6.26 -18.39 -0.76
CA ALA A 64 5.62 -17.83 -1.95
C ALA A 64 6.37 -16.60 -2.49
N ILE A 65 6.94 -15.77 -1.61
CA ILE A 65 7.76 -14.62 -2.02
C ILE A 65 9.04 -15.08 -2.70
N THR A 66 9.72 -16.12 -2.20
CA THR A 66 10.90 -16.69 -2.88
C THR A 66 10.57 -17.10 -4.32
N VAL A 67 9.40 -17.72 -4.55
CA VAL A 67 8.94 -18.07 -5.91
C VAL A 67 8.72 -16.83 -6.77
N ALA A 68 8.09 -15.79 -6.23
CA ALA A 68 7.85 -14.55 -6.96
C ALA A 68 9.15 -13.80 -7.28
N GLU A 69 10.14 -13.83 -6.38
CA GLU A 69 11.48 -13.29 -6.60
C GLU A 69 12.22 -14.04 -7.70
N ALA A 70 12.21 -15.37 -7.66
CA ALA A 70 12.80 -16.21 -8.70
C ALA A 70 12.18 -15.92 -10.07
N TYR A 71 10.84 -15.79 -10.13
CA TYR A 71 10.15 -15.37 -11.35
C TYR A 71 10.59 -13.99 -11.83
N ASN A 72 10.67 -13.00 -10.92
CA ASN A 72 11.09 -11.64 -11.23
C ASN A 72 12.54 -11.54 -11.71
N GLN A 73 13.39 -12.49 -11.34
CA GLN A 73 14.76 -12.60 -11.84
C GLN A 73 14.81 -13.21 -13.25
N ALA A 74 13.89 -14.13 -13.57
CA ALA A 74 13.83 -14.81 -14.86
C ALA A 74 13.18 -13.97 -15.99
N VAL A 75 12.32 -13.01 -15.65
CA VAL A 75 11.50 -12.27 -16.63
C VAL A 75 11.91 -10.80 -16.73
N SER A 76 11.90 -10.27 -17.96
CA SER A 76 12.17 -8.84 -18.24
C SER A 76 10.92 -7.96 -18.00
N ASP A 77 11.17 -6.71 -17.55
CA ASP A 77 10.21 -5.71 -17.07
C ASP A 77 9.22 -5.26 -18.16
N PRO A 78 8.03 -5.90 -18.28
CA PRO A 78 6.84 -5.34 -17.64
C PRO A 78 6.00 -6.36 -16.84
N ALA A 79 6.36 -7.65 -16.88
CA ALA A 79 5.60 -8.71 -16.19
C ALA A 79 6.03 -8.92 -14.73
N ARG A 80 6.89 -8.06 -14.19
CA ARG A 80 7.39 -8.20 -12.81
C ARG A 80 6.24 -8.13 -11.81
N ILE A 81 6.28 -9.05 -10.87
CA ILE A 81 5.36 -9.16 -9.75
C ILE A 81 5.74 -8.08 -8.72
N ASN A 82 4.78 -7.24 -8.36
CA ASN A 82 4.92 -6.40 -7.18
C ASN A 82 4.85 -7.28 -5.92
N LEU A 83 5.99 -7.50 -5.24
CA LEU A 83 6.10 -8.44 -4.11
C LEU A 83 5.16 -8.09 -2.94
N ARG A 84 4.92 -6.80 -2.69
CA ARG A 84 4.01 -6.36 -1.61
C ARG A 84 2.56 -6.73 -1.93
N TRP A 85 2.12 -6.47 -3.16
CA TRP A 85 0.80 -6.88 -3.62
C TRP A 85 0.65 -8.40 -3.55
N PHE A 86 1.67 -9.12 -4.02
CA PHE A 86 1.68 -10.58 -4.03
C PHE A 86 1.55 -11.16 -2.62
N TYR A 87 2.37 -10.69 -1.67
CA TYR A 87 2.29 -11.09 -0.26
C TYR A 87 0.88 -10.91 0.30
N HIS A 88 0.24 -9.74 0.08
CA HIS A 88 -1.12 -9.48 0.57
C HIS A 88 -2.16 -10.43 -0.04
N CYS A 89 -2.05 -10.75 -1.33
CA CYS A 89 -2.93 -11.72 -1.99
C CYS A 89 -2.76 -13.13 -1.40
N ILE A 90 -1.51 -13.59 -1.24
CA ILE A 90 -1.19 -14.89 -0.65
C ILE A 90 -1.71 -14.97 0.78
N GLN A 91 -1.38 -13.99 1.62
CA GLN A 91 -1.82 -13.93 3.01
C GLN A 91 -3.34 -13.98 3.12
N SER A 92 -4.05 -13.26 2.25
CA SER A 92 -5.52 -13.25 2.23
C SER A 92 -6.10 -14.62 1.88
N LEU A 93 -5.57 -15.29 0.84
CA LEU A 93 -6.02 -16.63 0.43
C LEU A 93 -5.71 -17.67 1.50
N LEU A 94 -4.48 -17.68 2.02
CA LEU A 94 -4.05 -18.60 3.07
C LEU A 94 -4.88 -18.45 4.35
N SER A 95 -5.26 -17.22 4.71
CA SER A 95 -6.11 -16.98 5.89
C SER A 95 -7.46 -17.69 5.80
N LEU A 96 -8.00 -17.91 4.58
CA LEU A 96 -9.25 -18.64 4.39
C LEU A 96 -9.11 -20.13 4.74
N ASP A 97 -7.97 -20.72 4.41
CA ASP A 97 -7.71 -22.16 4.60
C ASP A 97 -7.09 -22.45 5.99
N LEU A 98 -6.26 -21.55 6.52
CA LEU A 98 -5.52 -21.72 7.78
C LEU A 98 -6.30 -21.23 9.01
N LYS A 99 -7.18 -20.23 8.85
CA LYS A 99 -7.97 -19.63 9.93
C LYS A 99 -9.44 -19.45 9.55
N PRO A 100 -10.16 -20.53 9.19
CA PRO A 100 -11.57 -20.43 8.81
C PRO A 100 -12.45 -19.86 9.93
N GLU A 101 -12.02 -19.95 11.20
CA GLU A 101 -12.75 -19.42 12.36
C GLU A 101 -12.88 -17.90 12.32
N VAL A 102 -11.90 -17.19 11.75
CA VAL A 102 -11.94 -15.73 11.55
C VAL A 102 -13.09 -15.34 10.60
N LEU A 103 -13.54 -16.28 9.77
CA LEU A 103 -14.69 -16.09 8.88
C LEU A 103 -16.02 -16.54 9.50
N LEU A 104 -15.97 -17.40 10.52
CA LEU A 104 -17.14 -18.05 11.12
C LEU A 104 -17.81 -17.24 12.24
N ASP A 105 -17.14 -16.25 12.84
CA ASP A 105 -17.73 -15.34 13.84
C ASP A 105 -18.70 -14.28 13.28
N GLY A 106 -19.28 -14.54 12.10
CA GLY A 106 -20.74 -14.49 11.97
C GLY A 106 -21.41 -13.13 11.79
N LYS A 107 -20.70 -12.00 11.81
CA LYS A 107 -21.19 -10.72 11.25
C LYS A 107 -20.02 -9.88 10.72
N VAL A 108 -19.67 -10.08 9.46
CA VAL A 108 -19.05 -8.98 8.73
C VAL A 108 -20.16 -7.96 8.54
N ASP A 109 -20.16 -6.88 9.33
CA ASP A 109 -20.95 -5.68 9.06
C ASP A 109 -20.51 -5.18 7.69
N ARG A 110 -21.13 -5.73 6.65
CA ARG A 110 -20.99 -5.20 5.30
C ARG A 110 -21.38 -3.75 5.43
N LEU A 111 -20.52 -2.84 4.95
CA LEU A 111 -20.87 -1.44 4.78
C LEU A 111 -22.28 -1.45 4.24
N ARG A 112 -23.24 -0.96 5.05
CA ARG A 112 -24.65 -0.92 4.64
C ARG A 112 -24.61 -0.35 3.26
N THR A 113 -24.98 -1.16 2.26
CA THR A 113 -25.21 -0.64 0.93
C THR A 113 -26.20 0.45 1.20
N VAL A 114 -25.73 1.70 1.12
CA VAL A 114 -26.63 2.84 1.11
C VAL A 114 -27.32 2.60 -0.21
N GLN A 115 -28.42 1.83 -0.15
CA GLN A 115 -29.56 2.00 -1.02
C GLN A 115 -29.91 3.46 -0.78
N GLN A 116 -29.18 4.33 -1.46
CA GLN A 116 -29.73 5.52 -2.01
C GLN A 116 -30.86 4.96 -2.86
N SER A 117 -32.01 4.77 -2.23
CA SER A 117 -33.28 5.03 -2.87
C SER A 117 -33.09 6.43 -3.43
N LEU A 118 -32.56 6.51 -4.65
CA LEU A 118 -32.63 7.68 -5.48
C LEU A 118 -34.11 8.05 -5.39
N PRO A 119 -34.44 9.22 -4.83
CA PRO A 119 -35.82 9.64 -4.79
C PRO A 119 -36.30 9.59 -6.22
N ILE A 120 -37.24 8.68 -6.49
CA ILE A 120 -38.03 8.72 -7.71
C ILE A 120 -38.59 10.13 -7.70
N ILE A 121 -38.12 10.98 -8.61
CA ILE A 121 -38.62 12.33 -8.80
C ILE A 121 -40.02 12.15 -9.38
N THR A 122 -41.00 11.86 -8.53
CA THR A 122 -42.41 11.93 -8.86
C THR A 122 -42.79 13.40 -8.81
N ARG A 123 -42.96 13.95 -10.01
CA ARG A 123 -43.41 15.30 -10.28
C ARG A 123 -44.79 15.54 -9.62
N PRO A 124 -45.05 16.74 -9.05
CA PRO A 124 -46.02 16.90 -7.97
C PRO A 124 -47.45 17.13 -8.47
N ALA A 125 -48.42 16.65 -7.70
CA ALA A 125 -49.73 17.27 -7.63
C ALA A 125 -50.27 17.22 -6.20
N SER A 126 -50.54 18.42 -5.68
CA SER A 126 -51.54 18.75 -4.67
C SER A 126 -51.29 18.38 -3.21
N GLU A 127 -50.74 19.39 -2.52
CA GLU A 127 -51.18 19.96 -1.23
C GLU A 127 -52.08 19.12 -0.32
N SER A 128 -51.61 18.84 0.90
CA SER A 128 -52.42 18.82 2.13
C SER A 128 -51.55 18.75 3.39
N LYS A 129 -51.51 19.90 4.09
CA LYS A 129 -51.47 20.13 5.55
C LYS A 129 -50.90 19.07 6.52
N SER A 130 -49.87 19.54 7.24
CA SER A 130 -49.78 19.66 8.71
C SER A 130 -49.78 18.39 9.59
N CYS A 131 -48.70 18.17 10.36
CA CYS A 131 -48.69 18.30 11.83
C CYS A 131 -47.33 17.88 12.45
N SER A 132 -47.09 18.48 13.61
CA SER A 132 -45.86 18.62 14.40
C SER A 132 -45.33 17.38 15.15
N SER A 133 -43.98 17.33 15.30
CA SER A 133 -43.08 16.98 16.46
C SER A 133 -43.41 15.80 17.43
N PRO A 134 -42.51 15.28 18.31
CA PRO A 134 -41.10 15.62 18.62
C PRO A 134 -40.13 14.40 18.77
N SER A 135 -38.88 14.73 19.10
CA SER A 135 -37.69 13.93 19.40
C SER A 135 -37.83 12.91 20.54
N THR A 136 -37.04 11.81 20.51
CA THR A 136 -36.64 11.11 21.74
C THR A 136 -35.17 10.71 21.69
N SER A 137 -34.46 11.23 22.68
CA SER A 137 -33.05 11.08 22.98
C SER A 137 -32.79 9.75 23.68
N SER A 138 -31.67 9.10 23.39
CA SER A 138 -31.16 8.01 24.22
C SER A 138 -29.66 8.19 24.40
N ASN A 139 -29.32 8.84 25.52
CA ASN A 139 -27.99 8.94 26.09
C ASN A 139 -27.61 7.60 26.74
N LEU A 140 -26.52 6.99 26.29
CA LEU A 140 -25.66 6.09 27.06
C LEU A 140 -24.25 6.70 26.89
N GLY A 141 -23.55 7.25 27.88
CA GLY A 141 -23.48 6.86 29.27
C GLY A 141 -22.35 5.83 29.44
N LEU A 142 -21.10 6.19 29.14
CA LEU A 142 -19.94 5.39 29.54
C LEU A 142 -18.65 6.23 29.65
N ASP A 143 -18.32 6.51 30.91
CA ASP A 143 -17.00 6.48 31.56
C ASP A 143 -15.79 7.21 30.96
N THR A 144 -15.62 8.40 31.53
CA THR A 144 -14.39 9.19 31.66
C THR A 144 -13.25 8.38 32.26
N LEU A 145 -12.28 7.98 31.44
CA LEU A 145 -10.94 7.58 31.90
C LEU A 145 -9.92 8.70 31.65
N ALA A 146 -9.07 8.87 32.65
CA ALA A 146 -8.20 10.02 32.89
C ALA A 146 -7.27 10.37 31.72
N SER A 147 -7.23 11.67 31.40
CA SER A 147 -6.26 12.25 30.47
C SER A 147 -4.87 12.34 31.13
N PRO A 148 -3.79 11.91 30.45
CA PRO A 148 -2.41 12.11 30.91
C PRO A 148 -1.97 13.59 30.74
N PRO A 149 -0.97 14.05 31.53
CA PRO A 149 -0.59 15.46 31.60
C PRO A 149 0.01 15.98 30.29
N LYS A 150 -0.39 17.21 29.93
CA LYS A 150 0.10 17.96 28.78
C LYS A 150 1.59 18.25 28.93
N GLN A 151 2.42 17.59 28.12
CA GLN A 151 3.81 17.97 27.91
C GLN A 151 3.86 19.26 27.07
N SER A 152 4.33 20.33 27.68
CA SER A 152 4.65 21.60 27.03
C SER A 152 5.87 21.41 26.11
N THR A 153 5.67 21.42 24.81
CA THR A 153 6.76 21.46 23.83
C THR A 153 7.32 22.87 23.70
N PRO A 154 8.65 23.05 23.70
CA PRO A 154 9.28 24.36 23.54
C PRO A 154 9.03 24.90 22.13
N SER A 155 8.43 26.08 22.08
CA SER A 155 8.16 26.86 20.88
C SER A 155 9.43 27.59 20.46
N SER A 156 10.14 27.10 19.44
CA SER A 156 11.11 27.91 18.69
C SER A 156 11.47 27.25 17.35
N ASN A 157 10.91 27.78 16.27
CA ASN A 157 11.72 28.21 15.13
C ASN A 157 10.87 29.07 14.21
N ASN A 158 11.46 30.19 13.82
CA ASN A 158 10.86 31.32 13.12
C ASN A 158 10.59 30.99 11.63
N SER A 159 9.93 29.87 11.36
CA SER A 159 9.48 29.53 10.01
C SER A 159 8.36 30.50 9.65
N LYS A 160 8.64 31.41 8.71
CA LYS A 160 7.61 32.21 8.01
C LYS A 160 6.43 31.29 7.69
N ARG A 161 5.32 31.43 8.41
CA ARG A 161 4.10 30.67 8.15
C ARG A 161 3.64 31.04 6.74
N VAL A 162 3.71 30.08 5.83
CA VAL A 162 3.10 30.21 4.51
C VAL A 162 1.59 30.32 4.73
N PRO A 163 0.90 31.30 4.14
CA PRO A 163 -0.55 31.42 4.27
C PRO A 163 -1.22 30.13 3.79
N ALA A 164 -2.15 29.62 4.59
CA ALA A 164 -2.88 28.39 4.27
C ALA A 164 -3.79 28.63 3.07
N LYS A 165 -3.57 27.86 2.00
CA LYS A 165 -4.40 27.82 0.79
C LYS A 165 -5.59 26.90 1.01
N THR A 166 -6.73 27.27 0.45
CA THR A 166 -7.95 26.47 0.50
C THR A 166 -7.95 25.37 -0.56
N ALA A 167 -8.85 24.39 -0.40
CA ALA A 167 -9.04 23.32 -1.40
C ALA A 167 -9.56 23.84 -2.77
N LYS A 168 -10.08 25.08 -2.82
CA LYS A 168 -10.60 25.70 -4.05
C LYS A 168 -9.52 26.42 -4.85
N ASP A 169 -8.36 26.71 -4.25
CA ASP A 169 -7.32 27.48 -4.93
C ASP A 169 -6.70 26.61 -6.03
N LYS A 170 -6.52 27.20 -7.22
CA LYS A 170 -5.92 26.51 -8.37
C LYS A 170 -4.48 26.11 -8.05
N TRP A 171 -4.03 24.97 -8.58
CA TRP A 171 -2.62 24.58 -8.51
C TRP A 171 -1.85 25.33 -9.60
N GLU A 172 -0.90 26.14 -9.19
CA GLU A 172 0.02 26.80 -10.11
C GLU A 172 1.17 25.86 -10.49
N ASP A 173 1.76 26.06 -11.67
CA ASP A 173 2.75 25.13 -12.22
C ASP A 173 4.04 25.10 -11.39
N ASP A 174 4.44 26.24 -10.82
CA ASP A 174 5.58 26.35 -9.89
C ASP A 174 5.33 25.57 -8.58
N GLU A 175 4.09 25.57 -8.09
CA GLU A 175 3.68 24.81 -6.92
C GLU A 175 3.68 23.30 -7.20
N ILE A 176 3.24 22.88 -8.39
CA ILE A 176 3.30 21.47 -8.83
C ILE A 176 4.76 21.03 -8.95
N GLN A 177 5.60 21.86 -9.57
CA GLN A 177 7.02 21.62 -9.73
C GLN A 177 7.71 21.42 -8.36
N LEU A 178 7.49 22.35 -7.42
CA LEU A 178 8.06 22.25 -6.07
C LEU A 178 7.55 21.01 -5.32
N MET A 179 6.28 20.61 -5.52
CA MET A 179 5.74 19.37 -4.95
C MET A 179 6.51 18.14 -5.43
N ILE A 180 6.81 18.06 -6.73
CA ILE A 180 7.57 16.95 -7.33
C ILE A 180 8.99 16.91 -6.76
N GLU A 181 9.68 18.05 -6.70
CA GLU A 181 11.04 18.13 -6.17
C GLU A 181 11.13 17.65 -4.71
N LEU A 182 10.19 18.11 -3.86
CA LEU A 182 10.14 17.68 -2.46
C LEU A 182 9.82 16.18 -2.33
N LYS A 183 8.99 15.64 -3.23
CA LYS A 183 8.69 14.21 -3.26
C LYS A 183 9.87 13.37 -3.73
N ALA A 184 10.60 13.84 -4.74
CA ALA A 184 11.83 13.21 -5.23
C ALA A 184 12.95 13.23 -4.18
N SER A 185 12.99 14.24 -3.31
CA SER A 185 13.90 14.27 -2.16
C SER A 185 13.49 13.37 -0.98
N GLY A 186 12.45 12.53 -1.15
CA GLY A 186 12.00 11.58 -0.13
C GLY A 186 11.06 12.16 0.94
N MET A 187 10.54 13.37 0.76
CA MET A 187 9.66 13.99 1.76
C MET A 187 8.27 13.31 1.79
N ILE A 188 7.70 13.16 2.99
CA ILE A 188 6.35 12.62 3.17
C ILE A 188 5.28 13.68 2.85
N HIS A 189 4.09 13.27 2.41
CA HIS A 189 3.03 14.19 1.96
C HIS A 189 2.63 15.24 3.01
N ARG A 190 2.69 14.90 4.29
CA ARG A 190 2.40 15.82 5.41
C ARG A 190 3.35 17.03 5.44
N ASP A 191 4.64 16.80 5.22
CA ASP A 191 5.66 17.84 5.28
C ASP A 191 5.63 18.70 4.01
N VAL A 192 5.40 18.07 2.85
CA VAL A 192 5.15 18.76 1.59
C VAL A 192 3.94 19.69 1.72
N ALA A 193 2.84 19.20 2.29
CA ALA A 193 1.63 19.98 2.53
C ALA A 193 1.89 21.20 3.42
N THR A 194 2.65 21.01 4.50
CA THR A 194 3.07 22.10 5.40
C THR A 194 3.89 23.15 4.66
N ARG A 195 4.80 22.73 3.77
CA ARG A 195 5.68 23.62 3.03
C ARG A 195 4.98 24.39 1.91
N LEU A 196 4.00 23.78 1.25
CA LEU A 196 3.17 24.41 0.21
C LEU A 196 1.99 25.22 0.77
N GLY A 197 1.69 25.07 2.07
CA GLY A 197 0.49 25.67 2.68
C GLY A 197 -0.81 25.02 2.20
N ARG A 198 -0.80 23.74 1.81
CA ARG A 198 -1.95 22.98 1.29
C ARG A 198 -2.37 21.90 2.30
N GLY A 199 -3.57 21.33 2.12
CA GLY A 199 -4.00 20.15 2.87
C GLY A 199 -3.32 18.86 2.39
N GLN A 200 -2.96 17.96 3.29
CA GLN A 200 -2.28 16.68 2.97
C GLN A 200 -3.01 15.89 1.87
N GLY A 201 -4.32 15.68 2.00
CA GLY A 201 -5.10 14.94 1.00
C GLY A 201 -5.15 15.64 -0.37
N SER A 202 -5.02 16.97 -0.40
CA SER A 202 -4.91 17.72 -1.65
C SER A 202 -3.57 17.45 -2.35
N VAL A 203 -2.48 17.38 -1.59
CA VAL A 203 -1.15 17.06 -2.11
C VAL A 203 -1.13 15.62 -2.63
N GLU A 204 -1.65 14.66 -1.87
CA GLU A 204 -1.69 13.25 -2.26
C GLU A 204 -2.49 13.03 -3.56
N ASN A 205 -3.71 13.58 -3.64
CA ASN A 205 -4.54 13.48 -4.84
C ASN A 205 -3.89 14.19 -6.04
N LYS A 206 -3.30 15.38 -5.85
CA LYS A 206 -2.64 16.10 -6.93
C LYS A 206 -1.39 15.36 -7.42
N TYR A 207 -0.54 14.89 -6.51
CA TYR A 207 0.68 14.16 -6.84
C TYR A 207 0.37 12.86 -7.59
N GLY A 208 -0.63 12.09 -7.14
CA GLY A 208 -1.10 10.90 -7.85
C GLY A 208 -1.52 11.22 -9.29
N ARG A 209 -2.34 12.26 -9.49
CA ARG A 209 -2.76 12.68 -10.84
C ARG A 209 -1.59 13.10 -11.71
N VAL A 210 -0.65 13.88 -11.17
CA VAL A 210 0.52 14.36 -11.91
C VAL A 210 1.40 13.19 -12.35
N MET A 211 1.62 12.19 -11.49
CA MET A 211 2.45 11.02 -11.85
C MET A 211 1.78 10.08 -12.86
N HIS A 212 0.47 10.17 -13.03
CA HIS A 212 -0.27 9.40 -14.04
C HIS A 212 -0.41 10.11 -15.39
N ILE A 213 -0.07 11.41 -15.49
CA ILE A 213 -0.06 12.13 -16.76
C ILE A 213 1.28 11.87 -17.46
N ASP A 214 1.24 11.35 -18.69
CA ASP A 214 2.43 10.95 -19.43
C ASP A 214 3.41 12.12 -19.67
N GLU A 215 2.90 13.34 -19.87
CA GLU A 215 3.71 14.57 -20.01
C GLU A 215 4.63 14.85 -18.80
N TRP A 216 4.28 14.37 -17.61
CA TRP A 216 5.05 14.61 -16.38
C TRP A 216 5.97 13.45 -16.00
N LYS A 217 5.80 12.26 -16.61
CA LYS A 217 6.74 11.14 -16.45
C LYS A 217 8.11 11.49 -17.00
N ASP A 218 8.15 12.20 -18.14
CA ASP A 218 9.39 12.70 -18.75
C ASP A 218 10.09 13.71 -17.83
N TYR A 219 9.32 14.54 -17.12
CA TYR A 219 9.88 15.50 -16.18
C TYR A 219 10.51 14.82 -14.96
N SER A 220 9.84 13.83 -14.36
CA SER A 220 10.37 13.08 -13.22
C SER A 220 11.65 12.33 -13.56
N THR A 221 11.69 11.68 -14.73
CA THR A 221 12.87 10.94 -15.21
C THR A 221 14.05 11.88 -15.51
N LEU A 222 13.81 13.05 -16.12
CA LEU A 222 14.84 14.07 -16.31
C LEU A 222 15.41 14.58 -14.98
N PHE A 223 14.57 14.73 -13.95
CA PHE A 223 15.02 15.18 -12.64
C PHE A 223 15.85 14.12 -11.91
N GLU A 224 15.42 12.86 -11.92
CA GLU A 224 16.20 11.74 -11.37
C GLU A 224 17.56 11.60 -12.06
N ALA A 225 17.63 11.79 -13.38
CA ALA A 225 18.88 11.80 -14.11
C ALA A 225 19.82 12.94 -13.67
N ARG A 226 19.26 14.08 -13.26
CA ARG A 226 20.03 15.25 -12.76
C ARG A 226 20.53 15.06 -11.33
N LEU A 227 19.79 14.31 -10.51
CA LEU A 227 20.17 14.00 -9.12
C LEU A 227 21.20 12.87 -9.02
N ARG A 228 21.37 12.04 -10.06
CA ARG A 228 22.48 11.08 -10.07
C ARG A 228 23.78 11.86 -10.07
N PRO A 229 24.65 11.72 -9.05
CA PRO A 229 25.95 12.36 -9.07
C PRO A 229 26.65 11.90 -10.34
N LYS A 230 27.07 12.85 -11.19
CA LYS A 230 27.94 12.55 -12.32
C LYS A 230 29.11 11.79 -11.73
N LYS A 231 29.18 10.48 -11.97
CA LYS A 231 30.36 9.68 -11.68
C LYS A 231 31.49 10.42 -12.38
N THR A 232 32.30 11.11 -11.61
CA THR A 232 33.57 11.63 -12.09
C THR A 232 34.31 10.41 -12.56
N GLU A 233 34.37 10.23 -13.88
CA GLU A 233 35.28 9.30 -14.53
C GLU A 233 36.67 9.78 -14.12
N THR A 234 37.17 9.21 -13.02
CA THR A 234 38.59 9.21 -12.74
C THR A 234 39.19 8.41 -13.88
N GLU A 235 39.72 9.12 -14.87
CA GLU A 235 40.70 8.60 -15.83
C GLU A 235 41.80 7.93 -15.01
N ASP A 236 41.71 6.60 -14.91
CA ASP A 236 42.78 5.75 -14.45
C ASP A 236 43.78 5.70 -15.62
N ASP A 237 44.65 6.71 -15.64
CA ASP A 237 45.78 6.82 -16.56
C ASP A 237 46.76 5.69 -16.24
N GLY A 238 46.43 4.51 -16.77
CA GLY A 238 47.15 3.27 -16.60
C GLY A 238 48.55 3.38 -17.16
N CYS A 239 49.48 3.76 -16.30
CA CYS A 239 50.91 3.77 -16.51
C CYS A 239 51.41 2.35 -16.84
N GLN A 240 51.49 2.03 -18.13
CA GLN A 240 52.11 0.80 -18.61
C GLN A 240 53.62 0.86 -18.37
N ARG A 241 54.11 0.04 -17.44
CA ARG A 241 55.53 -0.15 -17.18
C ARG A 241 56.09 -1.14 -18.20
N PRO A 242 57.12 -0.79 -18.99
CA PRO A 242 57.75 -1.74 -19.90
C PRO A 242 58.63 -2.72 -19.10
N SER A 243 58.43 -4.02 -19.35
CA SER A 243 59.33 -5.08 -18.87
C SER A 243 60.58 -5.14 -19.73
N ALA A 244 61.73 -5.17 -19.06
CA ALA A 244 63.04 -5.49 -19.62
C ALA A 244 63.33 -6.99 -19.46
#